data_AF-A0A5J6JGB0-F1
#
_entry.id   AF-A0A5J6JGB0-F1
#
_cell.length_a   1.000
_cell.length_b   1.000
_cell.length_c   1.000
_cell.angle_alpha   90.00
_cell.angle_beta   90.00
_cell.angle_gamma   90.00
#
_symmetry.space_group_name_H-M   'P 1'
#
loop_
_entity.id
_entity.type
_entity.pdbx_description
1 polymer ?
#
loop_
_entity_poly.entity_id
_entity_poly.type
_entity_poly.pdbx_seq_one_letter_code
_entity_poly.pdbx_strand_id
1 'polypeptide(L)'
;MERAGKRKVPRSERGRLNVVPPWEIYAHRPPVDPSDLDKALANAWDLPAAVGFSEELISALDAYARTLLASGHAFNREDLQRVLARL
;
A
#
# COMPACT_ATOMS: atom_id res chain seq x y z
N MET A 1 -28.49 -29.23 24.98
CA MET A 1 -27.97 -27.87 24.76
C MET A 1 -26.57 -27.83 25.35
N GLU A 2 -25.53 -28.04 24.55
CA GLU A 2 -24.15 -27.95 25.05
C GLU A 2 -23.13 -27.64 23.94
N ARG A 3 -22.22 -26.72 24.25
CA ARG A 3 -20.83 -26.55 23.79
C ARG A 3 -20.60 -26.06 22.36
N ALA A 4 -20.59 -24.73 22.20
CA ALA A 4 -19.70 -24.09 21.22
C ALA A 4 -18.24 -24.30 21.66
N GLY A 5 -17.67 -25.44 21.27
CA GLY A 5 -16.26 -25.73 21.47
C GLY A 5 -15.41 -24.71 20.70
N LYS A 6 -14.58 -23.94 21.42
CA LYS A 6 -13.45 -23.22 20.84
C LYS A 6 -12.51 -24.24 20.21
N ARG A 7 -12.73 -24.57 18.93
CA ARG A 7 -11.82 -25.38 18.14
C ARG A 7 -10.52 -24.59 17.98
N LYS A 8 -9.58 -24.81 18.91
CA LYS A 8 -8.22 -24.28 18.81
C LYS A 8 -7.56 -24.96 17.63
N VAL A 9 -7.57 -24.28 16.49
CA VAL A 9 -6.83 -24.69 15.30
C VAL A 9 -5.35 -24.89 15.71
N PRO A 10 -4.76 -26.08 15.46
CA PRO A 10 -3.37 -26.37 15.77
C PRO A 10 -2.45 -25.31 15.18
N ARG A 11 -1.34 -25.00 15.87
CA ARG A 11 -0.37 -23.97 15.42
C ARG A 11 0.22 -24.27 14.04
N SER A 12 0.21 -25.54 13.63
CA SER A 12 0.61 -26.05 12.30
C SER A 12 -0.38 -25.79 11.17
N GLU A 13 -1.64 -25.45 11.49
CA GLU A 13 -2.70 -25.09 10.54
C GLU A 13 -2.92 -23.57 10.42
N ARG A 14 -2.22 -22.76 11.23
CA ARG A 14 -2.10 -21.32 10.94
C ARG A 14 -1.33 -21.21 9.63
N GLY A 15 -2.06 -20.95 8.55
CA GLY A 15 -1.59 -21.02 7.17
C GLY A 15 -0.18 -20.51 7.01
N ARG A 16 0.61 -21.22 6.18
CA ARG A 16 1.92 -20.74 5.71
C ARG A 16 1.84 -19.23 5.54
N LEU A 17 2.66 -18.48 6.28
CA LEU A 17 2.81 -17.05 6.05
C LEU A 17 3.20 -16.92 4.57
N ASN A 18 2.22 -16.58 3.72
CA ASN A 18 2.52 -16.21 2.36
C ASN A 18 3.43 -15.00 2.50
N VAL A 19 4.66 -15.12 1.99
CA VAL A 19 5.60 -14.02 1.95
C VAL A 19 4.99 -13.00 0.98
N VAL A 20 4.24 -12.05 1.53
CA VAL A 20 3.70 -10.94 0.76
C VAL A 20 4.88 -10.05 0.41
N PRO A 21 5.11 -9.77 -0.89
CA PRO A 21 6.15 -8.84 -1.28
C PRO A 21 5.93 -7.48 -0.59
N PRO A 22 7.00 -6.77 -0.16
CA PRO A 22 6.85 -5.51 0.56
C PRO A 22 5.97 -4.47 -0.14
N TRP A 23 5.97 -4.48 -1.48
CA TRP A 23 5.15 -3.59 -2.32
C TRP A 23 3.67 -4.00 -2.44
N GLU A 24 3.24 -5.14 -1.91
CA GLU A 24 1.84 -5.57 -1.89
C GLU A 24 1.19 -5.46 -0.50
N ILE A 25 1.99 -5.14 0.53
CA ILE A 25 1.53 -5.09 1.93
C ILE A 25 0.33 -4.15 2.10
N TYR A 26 0.30 -3.04 1.37
CA TYR A 26 -0.75 -2.04 1.50
C TYR A 26 -2.08 -2.50 0.85
N ALA A 27 -2.06 -3.45 -0.10
CA ALA A 27 -3.26 -4.02 -0.71
C ALA A 27 -4.07 -4.90 0.26
N HIS A 28 -3.44 -5.32 1.36
CA HIS A 28 -4.11 -6.03 2.45
C HIS A 28 -4.65 -5.09 3.54
N ARG A 29 -4.42 -3.79 3.41
CA ARG A 29 -5.06 -2.79 4.27
C ARG A 29 -6.36 -2.32 3.64
N PRO A 30 -7.38 -1.98 4.44
CA PRO A 30 -8.52 -1.23 3.95
C PRO A 30 -8.05 0.04 3.23
N PRO A 31 -8.82 0.53 2.25
CA PRO A 31 -8.58 1.84 1.66
C PRO A 31 -8.40 2.90 2.74
N VAL A 32 -7.40 3.77 2.56
CA VAL A 32 -7.12 4.86 3.50
C VAL A 32 -8.17 5.95 3.32
N ASP A 33 -8.70 6.46 4.43
CA ASP A 33 -9.62 7.60 4.39
C ASP A 33 -8.91 8.81 3.74
N PRO A 34 -9.54 9.54 2.79
CA PRO A 34 -8.95 10.70 2.17
C PRO A 34 -8.39 11.74 3.17
N SER A 35 -9.02 11.87 4.34
CA SER A 35 -8.58 12.77 5.41
C SER A 35 -7.29 12.31 6.11
N ASP A 36 -6.96 11.02 6.04
CA ASP A 36 -5.75 10.44 6.63
C ASP A 36 -4.59 10.31 5.63
N LEU A 37 -4.82 10.60 4.34
CA LEU A 37 -3.79 10.46 3.29
C LEU A 37 -2.57 11.34 3.54
N ASP A 38 -2.77 12.58 3.98
CA ASP A 38 -1.65 13.49 4.27
C ASP A 38 -0.77 12.96 5.41
N LYS A 39 -1.39 12.33 6.41
CA LYS A 39 -0.67 11.66 7.51
C LYS A 39 0.02 10.39 7.04
N ALA A 40 -0.61 9.61 6.16
CA ALA A 40 -0.04 8.39 5.62
C ALA A 40 1.18 8.64 4.72
N LEU A 41 1.21 9.76 4.02
CA LEU A 41 2.29 10.17 3.11
C LEU A 41 3.26 11.19 3.74
N ALA A 42 3.11 11.48 5.02
CA ALA A 42 4.01 12.40 5.73
C ALA A 42 5.46 11.92 5.60
N ASN A 43 6.34 12.83 5.12
CA ASN A 43 7.78 12.59 4.92
C ASN A 43 8.12 11.49 3.89
N ALA A 44 7.13 10.99 3.12
CA ALA A 44 7.37 9.94 2.13
C ALA A 44 8.32 10.38 1.00
N TRP A 45 8.38 11.69 0.74
CA TRP A 45 9.11 12.27 -0.39
C TRP A 45 10.44 12.93 0.01
N ASP A 46 10.78 12.98 1.30
CA ASP A 46 12.01 13.62 1.79
C ASP A 46 13.25 12.93 1.23
N LEU A 47 13.25 11.60 1.22
CA LEU A 47 14.35 10.80 0.66
C LEU A 47 14.42 10.94 -0.88
N PRO A 48 13.33 10.77 -1.65
CA PRO A 48 13.28 11.08 -3.08
C PRO A 48 13.81 12.48 -3.43
N ALA A 49 13.41 13.51 -2.68
CA ALA A 49 13.90 14.87 -2.88
C ALA A 49 15.42 14.97 -2.61
N ALA A 50 15.89 14.36 -1.53
CA ALA A 50 17.32 14.34 -1.17
C ALA A 50 18.21 13.61 -2.20
N VAL A 51 17.67 12.61 -2.91
CA VAL A 51 18.40 11.91 -3.99
C VAL A 51 18.27 12.59 -5.36
N GLY A 52 17.60 13.75 -5.44
CA GLY A 52 17.55 14.59 -6.62
C GLY A 52 16.41 14.31 -7.60
N PHE A 53 15.31 13.71 -7.13
CA PHE A 53 14.11 13.58 -7.98
C PHE A 53 13.52 14.97 -8.25
N SER A 54 13.05 15.20 -9.48
CA SER A 54 12.41 16.47 -9.83
C SER A 54 11.11 16.65 -9.05
N GLU A 55 10.75 17.90 -8.76
CA GLU A 55 9.48 18.23 -8.11
C GLU A 55 8.28 17.70 -8.90
N GLU A 56 8.37 17.74 -10.23
CA GLU A 56 7.34 17.21 -11.14
C GLU A 56 7.17 15.69 -10.99
N LEU A 57 8.28 14.95 -10.91
CA LEU A 57 8.26 13.51 -10.69
C LEU A 57 7.70 13.17 -9.30
N ILE A 58 8.11 13.90 -8.27
CA ILE A 58 7.61 13.71 -6.90
C ILE A 58 6.10 13.97 -6.85
N SER A 59 5.62 15.05 -7.48
CA SER A 59 4.20 15.40 -7.54
C SER A 59 3.36 14.32 -8.23
N ALA A 60 3.84 13.78 -9.37
CA ALA A 60 3.15 12.69 -10.06
C ALA A 60 3.12 11.38 -9.25
N LEU A 61 4.22 11.06 -8.57
CA LEU A 61 4.28 9.89 -7.67
C LEU A 61 3.36 10.06 -6.46
N ASP A 62 3.27 11.27 -5.89
CA ASP A 62 2.36 11.58 -4.78
C ASP A 62 0.90 11.42 -5.19
N ALA A 63 0.51 11.99 -6.34
CA ALA A 63 -0.85 11.85 -6.85
C ALA A 63 -1.22 10.38 -7.13
N TYR A 64 -0.29 9.60 -7.72
CA TYR A 64 -0.48 8.18 -7.93
C TYR A 64 -0.63 7.42 -6.60
N ALA A 65 0.25 7.66 -5.63
CA ALA A 65 0.21 7.00 -4.32
C ALA A 65 -1.09 7.31 -3.55
N ARG A 66 -1.55 8.57 -3.56
CA ARG A 66 -2.84 8.99 -2.97
C ARG A 66 -4.01 8.20 -3.59
N THR A 67 -4.03 8.10 -4.92
CA THR A 67 -5.09 7.37 -5.65
C THR A 67 -5.09 5.88 -5.31
N LEU A 68 -3.89 5.30 -5.21
CA LEU A 68 -3.69 3.89 -4.90
C LEU A 68 -4.14 3.55 -3.48
N LEU A 69 -3.74 4.38 -2.50
CA LEU A 69 -4.12 4.21 -1.09
C LEU A 69 -5.62 4.45 -0.85
N ALA A 70 -6.20 5.47 -1.47
CA ALA A 70 -7.62 5.78 -1.34
C ALA A 70 -8.54 4.73 -1.98
N SER A 71 -8.05 4.02 -3.00
CA SER A 71 -8.84 3.02 -3.72
C SER A 71 -8.61 1.58 -3.21
N GLY A 72 -7.52 1.33 -2.48
CA GLY A 72 -7.17 0.02 -1.94
C GLY A 72 -6.76 -1.01 -3.01
N HIS A 73 -6.43 -0.57 -4.23
CA HIS A 73 -6.01 -1.47 -5.31
C HIS A 73 -4.54 -1.90 -5.14
N ALA A 74 -4.21 -3.10 -5.60
CA ALA A 74 -2.84 -3.59 -5.64
C ALA A 74 -1.97 -2.79 -6.63
N PHE A 75 -0.66 -2.78 -6.39
CA PHE A 75 0.29 -2.01 -7.17
C PHE A 75 0.37 -2.62 -8.55
N ASN A 76 0.25 -1.79 -9.58
CA ASN A 76 0.46 -2.21 -10.95
C ASN A 76 1.55 -1.34 -11.59
N ARG A 77 2.63 -2.00 -11.99
CA ARG A 77 3.75 -1.36 -12.67
C ARG A 77 3.34 -0.68 -13.98
N GLU A 78 2.42 -1.27 -14.74
CA GLU A 78 1.96 -0.68 -16.01
C GLU A 78 1.24 0.65 -15.79
N ASP A 79 0.45 0.76 -14.72
CA ASP A 79 -0.27 1.99 -14.40
C ASP A 79 0.69 3.09 -13.96
N LEU A 80 1.70 2.75 -13.15
CA LEU A 80 2.77 3.68 -12.82
C LEU A 80 3.52 4.14 -14.08
N GLN A 81 3.88 3.22 -14.99
CA GLN A 81 4.54 3.57 -16.25
C GLN A 81 3.70 4.53 -17.10
N ARG A 82 2.38 4.36 -17.15
CA ARG A 82 1.47 5.28 -17.85
C ARG A 82 1.43 6.68 -17.22
N VAL A 83 1.52 6.76 -15.89
CA VAL A 83 1.63 8.05 -15.19
C VAL A 83 2.96 8.72 -15.52
N LEU A 84 4.06 7.97 -15.42
CA LEU A 84 5.40 8.49 -15.68
C LEU A 84 5.63 8.88 -17.15
N ALA A 85 4.96 8.23 -18.10
CA ALA A 85 5.04 8.58 -19.53
C ALA A 85 4.36 9.91 -19.90
N ARG A 86 3.66 10.55 -18.95
CA ARG A 86 2.98 11.85 -19.13
C ARG A 86 3.76 13.03 -18.54
N LEU A 87 4.86 12.74 -17.86
CA LEU A 87 5.89 13.70 -17.43
C LEU A 87 6.83 13.98 -18.61
#